data_AF-A0A660YY92-F1
#
_entry.id   AF-A0A660YY92-F1
#
_cell.length_a   1.000
_cell.length_b   1.000
_cell.length_c   1.000
_cell.angle_alpha   90.00
_cell.angle_beta   90.00
_cell.angle_gamma   90.00
#
_symmetry.space_group_name_H-M   'P 1'
#
loop_
_entity.id
_entity.type
_entity.pdbx_description
1 polymer ?
#
loop_
_entity_poly.entity_id
_entity_poly.type
_entity_poly.pdbx_seq_one_letter_code
_entity_poly.pdbx_strand_id
1 'polypeptide(L)'
;MIRDNKNIGKRKNTMTQKLINNIGLEEGEKLWIQYGMYKGAEELGKMLNEWVSFSTLRYLSQKYGWTRPVNPKSAIYVGVKRGTVPASYYKHLIFPEEMRNEKQ
;
A
#
# COMPACT_ATOMS: atom_id res chain seq x y z
N MET A 1 -25.73 -19.19 -13.48
CA MET A 1 -25.64 -17.74 -13.73
C MET A 1 -24.32 -17.43 -14.43
N ILE A 2 -24.37 -17.07 -15.71
CA ILE A 2 -23.20 -16.64 -16.47
C ILE A 2 -22.97 -15.16 -16.13
N ARG A 3 -21.84 -14.82 -15.50
CA ARG A 3 -21.49 -13.42 -15.24
C ARG A 3 -21.10 -12.78 -16.57
N ASP A 4 -21.88 -11.79 -16.99
CA ASP A 4 -21.63 -11.02 -18.21
C ASP A 4 -20.36 -10.17 -18.04
N ASN A 5 -19.26 -10.63 -18.63
CA ASN A 5 -17.95 -9.96 -18.59
C ASN A 5 -17.80 -8.86 -19.66
N LYS A 6 -18.84 -8.58 -20.46
CA LYS A 6 -18.76 -7.69 -21.64
C LYS A 6 -18.52 -6.20 -21.31
N ASN A 7 -18.67 -5.78 -20.05
CA ASN A 7 -18.48 -4.38 -19.62
C ASN A 7 -17.35 -4.16 -18.59
N ILE A 8 -16.48 -5.14 -18.36
CA ILE A 8 -15.38 -5.03 -17.38
C ILE A 8 -14.29 -4.02 -17.84
N GLY A 9 -14.37 -3.49 -19.06
CA GLY A 9 -13.30 -2.72 -19.69
C GLY A 9 -13.30 -1.19 -19.54
N LYS A 10 -14.34 -0.50 -19.04
CA LYS A 10 -14.34 1.00 -19.09
C LYS A 10 -15.10 1.69 -17.95
N ARG A 11 -14.77 1.40 -16.68
CA ARG A 11 -15.09 2.40 -15.63
C ARG A 11 -14.12 3.56 -15.77
N LYS A 12 -14.57 4.65 -16.43
CA LYS A 12 -13.82 5.91 -16.59
C LYS A 12 -13.55 6.65 -15.27
N ASN A 13 -14.24 6.29 -14.18
CA ASN A 13 -14.22 6.97 -12.89
C ASN A 13 -13.96 5.99 -11.73
N THR A 14 -12.87 5.24 -11.78
CA THR A 14 -12.43 4.50 -10.58
C THR A 14 -11.85 5.49 -9.57
N MET A 15 -12.03 5.24 -8.26
CA MET A 15 -11.41 6.06 -7.21
C MET A 15 -9.90 6.24 -7.43
N THR A 16 -9.25 5.21 -8.00
CA THR A 16 -7.84 5.23 -8.41
C THR A 16 -7.54 6.23 -9.52
N GLN A 17 -8.40 6.37 -10.53
CA GLN A 17 -8.24 7.37 -11.58
C GLN A 17 -8.50 8.79 -11.07
N LYS A 18 -9.51 8.97 -10.21
CA LYS A 18 -9.74 10.26 -9.52
C LYS A 18 -8.51 10.66 -8.69
N LEU A 19 -7.95 9.71 -7.94
CA LEU A 19 -6.71 9.88 -7.16
C LEU A 19 -5.55 10.37 -8.03
N ILE A 20 -5.28 9.66 -9.12
CA ILE A 20 -4.17 9.99 -10.02
C ILE A 20 -4.39 11.37 -10.66
N ASN A 21 -5.62 11.69 -11.06
CA ASN A 21 -5.92 12.94 -11.75
C ASN A 21 -5.96 14.17 -10.83
N ASN A 22 -6.39 14.02 -9.57
CA ASN A 22 -6.58 15.15 -8.65
C ASN A 22 -5.37 15.43 -7.77
N ILE A 23 -4.71 14.38 -7.26
CA ILE A 23 -3.62 14.53 -6.28
C ILE A 23 -2.27 14.15 -6.86
N GLY A 24 -2.27 13.35 -7.94
CA GLY A 24 -1.06 12.81 -8.51
C GLY A 24 -0.60 11.53 -7.81
N LEU A 25 0.09 10.71 -8.59
CA LEU A 25 0.59 9.41 -8.14
C LEU A 25 1.70 9.57 -7.07
N GLU A 26 2.52 10.61 -7.20
CA GLU A 26 3.61 10.93 -6.27
C GLU A 26 3.11 11.20 -4.85
N GLU A 27 2.01 11.93 -4.69
CA GLU A 27 1.47 12.24 -3.37
C GLU A 27 0.89 11.00 -2.69
N GLY A 28 0.28 10.11 -3.47
CA GLY A 28 -0.13 8.79 -3.01
C GLY A 28 1.06 7.96 -2.51
N GLU A 29 2.20 8.02 -3.19
CA GLU A 29 3.41 7.32 -2.77
C GLU A 29 3.98 7.91 -1.48
N LYS A 30 4.04 9.25 -1.35
CA LYS A 30 4.50 9.90 -0.11
C LYS A 30 3.66 9.49 1.09
N LEU A 31 2.33 9.51 0.95
CA LEU A 31 1.41 9.08 2.01
C LEU A 31 1.57 7.59 2.32
N TRP A 32 1.80 6.75 1.31
CA TRP A 32 2.12 5.34 1.51
C TRP A 32 3.40 5.17 2.32
N ILE A 33 4.49 5.85 1.96
CA ILE A 33 5.77 5.78 2.65
C ILE A 33 5.62 6.25 4.10
N GLN A 34 5.00 7.41 4.31
CA GLN A 34 4.89 8.07 5.60
C GLN A 34 3.94 7.35 6.56
N TYR A 35 2.75 6.99 6.09
CA TYR A 35 1.66 6.52 6.95
C TYR A 35 1.27 5.06 6.70
N GLY A 36 1.48 4.55 5.49
CA GLY A 36 1.04 3.24 5.08
C GLY A 36 -0.45 3.16 4.77
N MET A 37 -0.94 1.93 4.64
CA MET A 37 -2.27 1.63 4.10
C MET A 37 -3.43 2.36 4.77
N TYR A 38 -3.57 2.24 6.10
CA TYR A 38 -4.76 2.72 6.82
C TYR A 38 -4.78 4.24 6.94
N LYS A 39 -3.78 4.81 7.61
CA LYS A 39 -3.71 6.26 7.80
C LYS A 39 -3.46 7.02 6.50
N GLY A 40 -2.70 6.44 5.56
CA GLY A 40 -2.52 7.05 4.24
C GLY A 40 -3.83 7.16 3.45
N ALA A 41 -4.72 6.16 3.55
CA ALA A 41 -6.04 6.24 2.93
C ALA A 41 -6.96 7.28 3.61
N GLU A 42 -6.85 7.45 4.93
CA GLU A 42 -7.55 8.51 5.65
C GLU A 42 -7.10 9.90 5.18
N GLU A 43 -5.78 10.14 5.10
CA GLU A 43 -5.22 11.41 4.62
C GLU A 43 -5.61 11.69 3.16
N LEU A 44 -5.55 10.66 2.30
CA LEU A 44 -6.06 10.77 0.93
C LEU A 44 -7.53 11.16 0.88
N GLY A 45 -8.35 10.60 1.77
CA GLY A 45 -9.76 10.92 1.84
C GLY A 45 -10.00 12.38 2.24
N LYS A 46 -9.21 12.92 3.18
CA LYS A 46 -9.25 14.34 3.56
C LYS A 46 -8.87 15.24 2.38
N MET A 47 -7.82 14.89 1.64
CA MET A 47 -7.36 15.66 0.46
C MET A 47 -8.41 15.68 -0.66
N LEU A 48 -9.13 14.57 -0.87
CA LEU A 48 -10.17 14.47 -1.91
C LEU A 48 -11.55 14.93 -1.45
N ASN A 49 -11.73 15.20 -0.16
CA ASN A 49 -13.04 15.37 0.46
C ASN A 49 -14.00 14.21 0.14
N GLU A 50 -13.48 12.98 0.04
CA GLU A 50 -14.22 11.77 -0.29
C GLU A 50 -13.72 10.60 0.58
N TRP A 51 -14.56 9.60 0.83
CA TRP A 51 -14.07 8.38 1.50
C TRP A 51 -13.16 7.58 0.56
N VAL A 52 -11.95 7.25 1.03
CA VAL A 52 -11.00 6.40 0.32
C VAL A 52 -10.78 5.10 1.09
N SER A 53 -11.06 3.97 0.45
CA SER A 53 -10.77 2.66 1.04
C SER A 53 -9.27 2.48 1.26
N PHE A 54 -8.90 1.89 2.41
CA PHE A 54 -7.54 1.40 2.67
C PHE A 54 -7.02 0.48 1.54
N SER A 55 -7.92 -0.25 0.88
CA SER A 55 -7.58 -1.16 -0.22
C SER A 55 -7.08 -0.39 -1.45
N THR A 56 -7.44 0.88 -1.60
CA THR A 56 -7.00 1.72 -2.71
C THR A 56 -5.49 1.94 -2.65
N LEU A 57 -4.99 2.33 -1.48
CA LEU A 57 -3.56 2.57 -1.28
C LEU A 57 -2.76 1.26 -1.35
N ARG A 58 -3.34 0.15 -0.88
CA ARG A 58 -2.76 -1.19 -1.06
C ARG A 58 -2.67 -1.60 -2.53
N TYR A 59 -3.72 -1.36 -3.31
CA TYR A 59 -3.72 -1.66 -4.73
C TYR A 59 -2.66 -0.84 -5.47
N LEU A 60 -2.57 0.46 -5.17
CA LEU A 60 -1.57 1.34 -5.75
C LEU A 60 -0.15 0.87 -5.42
N SER A 61 0.14 0.56 -4.16
CA SER A 61 1.48 0.10 -3.78
C SER A 61 1.86 -1.21 -4.47
N GLN A 62 0.91 -2.14 -4.62
CA GLN A 62 1.15 -3.38 -5.36
C GLN A 62 1.33 -3.14 -6.86
N LYS A 63 0.51 -2.28 -7.47
CA LYS A 63 0.55 -1.99 -8.90
C LYS A 63 1.83 -1.29 -9.32
N TYR A 64 2.31 -0.34 -8.52
CA TYR A 64 3.48 0.49 -8.82
C TYR A 64 4.74 0.05 -8.07
N GLY A 65 4.69 -1.06 -7.33
CA GLY A 65 5.84 -1.59 -6.62
C GLY A 65 6.33 -0.70 -5.47
N TRP A 66 5.45 0.11 -4.88
CA TRP A 66 5.83 1.01 -3.79
C TRP A 66 6.23 0.23 -2.55
N THR A 67 7.40 0.58 -2.04
CA THR A 67 7.95 0.04 -0.79
C THR A 67 8.02 1.15 0.24
N ARG A 68 8.04 0.77 1.52
CA ARG A 68 8.16 1.73 2.62
C ARG A 68 9.00 1.15 3.76
N PRO A 69 9.68 1.98 4.55
CA PRO A 69 10.32 1.51 5.76
C PRO A 69 9.30 0.88 6.72
N VAL A 70 9.67 -0.24 7.33
CA VAL A 70 8.88 -0.86 8.38
C VAL A 70 8.82 0.06 9.60
N ASN A 71 7.65 0.17 10.23
CA ASN A 71 7.52 0.87 11.51
C ASN A 71 8.17 0.03 12.62
N PRO A 72 9.21 0.53 13.33
CA PRO A 72 9.89 -0.22 14.39
C PRO A 72 8.98 -0.59 15.58
N LYS A 73 7.86 0.11 15.75
CA LYS A 73 6.86 -0.17 16.81
C LYS A 73 5.79 -1.18 16.37
N SER A 74 5.80 -1.61 15.10
CA SER A 74 4.80 -2.55 14.60
C SER A 74 5.07 -3.98 15.08
N ALA A 75 4.00 -4.77 15.26
CA ALA A 75 4.12 -6.20 15.57
C ALA A 75 4.89 -6.96 14.48
N ILE A 76 4.80 -6.51 13.22
CA ILE A 76 5.57 -7.06 12.09
C ILE A 76 7.07 -6.90 12.34
N TYR A 77 7.52 -5.70 12.69
CA TYR A 77 8.93 -5.46 13.02
C TYR A 77 9.41 -6.35 14.16
N VAL A 78 8.63 -6.40 15.24
CA VAL A 78 8.98 -7.21 16.41
C VAL A 78 9.05 -8.71 16.07
N GLY A 79 8.12 -9.21 15.26
CA GLY A 79 8.11 -10.60 14.81
C GLY A 79 9.32 -10.94 13.93
N VAL A 80 9.66 -10.08 12.97
CA VAL A 80 10.86 -10.26 12.15
C VAL A 80 12.13 -10.17 13.00
N LYS A 81 12.21 -9.20 13.92
CA LYS A 81 13.38 -9.02 14.82
C LYS A 81 13.62 -10.24 15.70
N ARG A 82 12.54 -10.90 16.14
CA ARG A 82 12.61 -12.11 16.96
C ARG A 82 12.83 -13.38 16.14
N GLY A 83 12.84 -13.29 14.81
CA GLY A 83 12.96 -14.45 13.91
C GLY A 83 11.72 -15.34 13.87
N THR A 84 10.57 -14.88 14.37
CA THR A 84 9.33 -15.68 14.35
C THR A 84 8.72 -15.74 12.95
N VAL A 85 8.98 -14.73 12.12
CA VAL A 85 8.57 -14.65 10.72
C VAL A 85 9.71 -14.04 9.89
N PRO A 86 9.94 -14.50 8.65
CA PRO A 86 10.99 -13.93 7.81
C PRO A 86 10.58 -12.58 7.21
N ALA A 87 11.55 -11.67 7.04
CA ALA A 87 11.34 -10.37 6.38
C ALA A 87 10.80 -10.51 4.95
N SER A 88 11.21 -11.57 4.24
CA SER A 88 10.84 -11.85 2.85
C SER A 88 9.33 -12.02 2.61
N TYR A 89 8.55 -12.29 3.65
CA TYR A 89 7.08 -12.37 3.54
C TYR A 89 6.44 -10.99 3.30
N TYR A 90 7.15 -9.91 3.62
CA TYR A 90 6.64 -8.54 3.56
C TYR A 90 7.32 -7.75 2.43
N LYS A 91 7.11 -8.17 1.18
CA LYS A 91 7.74 -7.57 -0.03
C LYS A 91 7.57 -6.05 -0.20
N HIS A 92 6.58 -5.45 0.47
CA HIS A 92 6.27 -4.02 0.41
C HIS A 92 6.91 -3.23 1.56
N LEU A 93 7.64 -3.89 2.45
CA LEU A 93 8.31 -3.29 3.60
C LEU A 93 9.82 -3.44 3.48
N ILE A 94 10.53 -2.35 3.75
CA ILE A 94 11.98 -2.30 3.83
C ILE A 94 12.35 -2.47 5.31
N PHE A 95 13.02 -3.57 5.62
CA PHE A 95 13.59 -3.81 6.95
C PHE A 95 15.04 -3.32 7.00
N PRO A 96 15.58 -2.96 8.18
CA PRO A 96 17.01 -2.73 8.38
C PRO A 96 17.84 -3.94 7.93
N GLU A 97 19.05 -3.71 7.42
CA GLU A 97 19.90 -4.77 6.85
C GLU A 97 20.17 -5.92 7.83
N GLU A 98 20.40 -5.59 9.09
CA GLU A 98 20.62 -6.55 10.19
C GLU A 98 19.46 -7.56 10.38
N MET A 99 18.26 -7.21 9.90
CA MET A 99 17.05 -8.01 10.02
C MET A 99 16.66 -8.71 8.71
N ARG A 100 17.40 -8.46 7.62
CA ARG A 100 17.10 -9.05 6.31
C ARG A 100 17.53 -10.49 6.20
N ASN A 101 18.23 -11.04 7.21
CA ASN A 101 18.77 -12.41 7.29
C ASN A 101 18.02 -13.41 6.41
N GLU A 102 18.48 -13.48 5.17
CA GLU A 102 18.35 -14.66 4.34
C GLU A 102 19.26 -15.67 5.02
N LYS A 103 18.70 -16.84 5.36
CA LYS A 103 19.53 -17.97 5.75
C LYS A 103 20.62 -18.13 4.69
N GLN A 104 21.89 -17.96 5.08
CA GLN A 104 22.97 -18.70 4.44
C GLN A 104 22.69 -20.19 4.62
#